data_AF-A0A5N8XDB1-F1
#
_entry.id   AF-A0A5N8XDB1-F1
#
_cell.length_a   1.000
_cell.length_b   1.000
_cell.length_c   1.000
_cell.angle_alpha   90.00
_cell.angle_beta   90.00
_cell.angle_gamma   90.00
#
_symmetry.space_group_name_H-M   'P 1'
#
loop_
_entity.id
_entity.type
_entity.pdbx_description
1 polymer ?
#
loop_
_entity_poly.entity_id
_entity_poly.type
_entity_poly.pdbx_seq_one_letter_code
_entity_poly.pdbx_strand_id
1 'polypeptide(L)'
;MSEDLTLDDLTVPLRALRVLATDFGHLPAPDVQVSTIYPGRLELTFHRGLLDFEVWRDALSVAPDEVVYREQSDGRTRVLKASADYAGAVLELTGYGDVPAAAPSGAAA
;
A
#
# COMPACT_ATOMS: atom_id res chain seq x y z
N MET A 1 -12.90 13.50 18.42
CA MET A 1 -13.32 13.79 17.03
C MET A 1 -12.90 15.21 16.78
N SER A 2 -12.05 15.47 15.78
CA SER A 2 -11.73 16.86 15.43
C SER A 2 -12.94 17.43 14.73
N GLU A 3 -13.71 18.21 15.48
CA GLU A 3 -14.80 19.02 14.96
C GLU A 3 -14.13 20.13 14.12
N ASP A 4 -14.51 20.20 12.84
CA ASP A 4 -13.98 21.07 11.77
C ASP A 4 -12.67 20.67 11.07
N LEU A 5 -12.53 19.41 10.65
CA LEU A 5 -11.61 19.09 9.55
C LEU A 5 -12.13 19.67 8.23
N THR A 6 -11.32 20.47 7.54
CA THR A 6 -11.64 21.04 6.23
C THR A 6 -10.91 20.30 5.12
N LEU A 7 -11.23 20.62 3.85
CA LEU A 7 -10.48 20.09 2.72
C LEU A 7 -9.04 20.62 2.67
N ASP A 8 -8.78 21.82 3.23
CA ASP A 8 -7.42 22.40 3.29
C ASP A 8 -6.48 21.52 4.12
N ASP A 9 -6.99 20.90 5.18
CA ASP A 9 -6.27 19.95 6.03
C ASP A 9 -5.86 18.67 5.26
N LEU A 10 -6.48 18.38 4.12
CA LEU A 10 -6.14 17.26 3.22
C LEU A 10 -5.24 17.68 2.05
N THR A 11 -4.79 18.93 1.99
CA THR A 11 -3.98 19.44 0.86
C THR A 11 -2.69 18.64 0.67
N VAL A 12 -2.08 18.18 1.75
CA VAL A 12 -0.82 17.43 1.71
C VAL A 12 -0.96 16.09 0.98
N PRO A 13 -1.83 15.14 1.38
CA PRO A 13 -2.01 13.89 0.63
C PRO A 13 -2.60 14.10 -0.77
N LEU A 14 -3.44 15.12 -0.99
CA LEU A 14 -3.96 15.44 -2.32
C LEU A 14 -2.86 15.94 -3.27
N ARG A 15 -1.91 16.74 -2.76
CA ARG A 15 -0.73 17.15 -3.52
C ARG A 15 0.17 15.96 -3.83
N ALA A 16 0.41 15.10 -2.84
CA ALA A 16 1.18 13.88 -3.05
C ALA A 16 0.57 13.01 -4.16
N LEU A 17 -0.76 12.81 -4.15
CA LEU A 17 -1.47 12.09 -5.20
C LEU A 17 -1.27 12.71 -6.59
N ARG A 18 -1.35 14.04 -6.70
CA ARG A 18 -1.10 14.74 -7.97
C ARG A 18 0.31 14.50 -8.51
N VAL A 19 1.32 14.54 -7.63
CA VAL A 19 2.72 14.28 -8.01
C VAL A 19 2.87 12.82 -8.44
N LEU A 20 2.34 11.87 -7.67
CA LEU A 20 2.36 10.45 -8.04
C LEU A 20 1.72 10.19 -9.41
N ALA A 21 0.56 10.78 -9.69
CA ALA A 21 -0.11 10.63 -10.97
C ALA A 21 0.70 11.22 -12.15
N THR A 22 1.54 12.22 -11.88
CA THR A 22 2.40 12.85 -12.90
C THR A 22 3.64 12.00 -13.16
N ASP A 23 4.32 11.54 -12.10
CA ASP A 23 5.62 10.87 -12.21
C ASP A 23 5.46 9.36 -12.50
N PHE A 24 4.41 8.75 -11.96
CA PHE A 24 4.18 7.30 -11.97
C PHE A 24 2.87 6.90 -12.66
N GLY A 25 2.25 7.79 -13.45
CA GLY A 25 0.99 7.51 -14.15
C GLY A 25 1.04 6.34 -15.15
N HIS A 26 2.23 5.78 -15.41
CA HIS A 26 2.45 4.60 -16.23
C HIS A 26 2.43 3.28 -15.43
N LEU A 27 2.43 3.34 -14.09
CA LEU A 27 2.38 2.16 -13.22
C LEU A 27 0.95 1.60 -13.10
N PRO A 28 0.78 0.34 -12.69
CA PRO A 28 -0.54 -0.24 -12.42
C PRO A 28 -1.32 0.61 -11.42
N ALA A 29 -2.60 0.91 -11.69
CA ALA A 29 -3.39 1.78 -10.85
C ALA A 29 -3.76 1.11 -9.49
N PRO A 30 -3.39 1.69 -8.34
CA PRO A 30 -3.88 1.26 -7.03
C PRO A 30 -5.28 1.78 -6.74
N ASP A 31 -5.94 1.17 -5.76
CA ASP A 31 -7.01 1.84 -5.02
C ASP A 31 -6.40 2.93 -4.14
N VAL A 32 -6.89 4.15 -4.25
CA VAL A 32 -6.35 5.33 -3.56
C VAL A 32 -7.34 5.80 -2.51
N GLN A 33 -6.86 6.00 -1.28
CA GLN A 33 -7.67 6.52 -0.18
C GLN A 33 -6.97 7.67 0.53
N VAL A 34 -7.71 8.75 0.76
CA VAL A 34 -7.36 9.86 1.66
C VAL A 34 -8.33 9.81 2.83
N SER A 35 -7.81 9.73 4.06
CA SER A 35 -8.61 9.54 5.25
C SER A 35 -8.68 10.81 6.09
N THR A 36 -9.88 11.19 6.53
CA THR A 36 -10.09 12.28 7.50
C THR A 36 -9.64 11.90 8.92
N ILE A 37 -9.44 10.60 9.19
CA ILE A 37 -8.92 10.10 10.47
C ILE A 37 -7.40 10.29 10.53
N TYR A 38 -6.73 10.20 9.38
CA TYR A 38 -5.29 10.37 9.22
C TYR A 38 -5.01 11.39 8.10
N PRO A 39 -5.23 12.70 8.33
CA PRO A 39 -5.26 13.71 7.27
C PRO A 39 -3.91 13.95 6.57
N GLY A 40 -2.80 13.49 7.17
CA GLY A 40 -1.46 13.52 6.53
C GLY A 40 -1.10 12.26 5.74
N ARG A 41 -2.03 11.31 5.59
CA ARG A 41 -1.77 9.99 5.01
C ARG A 41 -2.46 9.82 3.66
N LEU A 42 -1.70 9.29 2.69
CA LEU A 42 -2.21 8.78 1.43
C LEU A 42 -2.04 7.26 1.42
N GLU A 43 -3.12 6.51 1.18
CA GLU A 43 -3.10 5.06 1.17
C GLU A 43 -3.22 4.55 -0.27
N LEU A 44 -2.29 3.68 -0.67
CA LEU A 44 -2.31 2.95 -1.94
C LEU A 44 -2.51 1.47 -1.65
N THR A 45 -3.61 0.92 -2.16
CA THR A 45 -3.99 -0.46 -1.93
C THR A 45 -4.00 -1.28 -3.22
N PHE A 46 -3.44 -2.49 -3.14
CA PHE A 46 -3.30 -3.40 -4.27
C PHE A 46 -4.05 -4.70 -3.99
N HIS A 47 -5.23 -4.85 -4.59
CA HIS A 47 -6.08 -6.04 -4.41
C HIS A 47 -5.85 -7.14 -5.46
N ARG A 48 -5.21 -6.81 -6.59
CA ARG A 48 -5.04 -7.74 -7.74
C ARG A 48 -3.77 -8.58 -7.67
N GLY A 49 -3.04 -8.51 -6.55
CA GLY A 49 -1.86 -9.30 -6.29
C GLY A 49 -0.68 -8.46 -5.81
N LEU A 50 0.35 -9.15 -5.34
CA LEU A 50 1.55 -8.51 -4.77
C LEU A 50 2.54 -8.00 -5.83
N LEU A 51 2.38 -8.37 -7.10
CA LEU A 51 3.25 -7.86 -8.16
C LEU A 51 3.10 -6.34 -8.32
N ASP A 52 1.86 -5.83 -8.31
CA ASP A 52 1.60 -4.40 -8.41
C ASP A 52 2.18 -3.65 -7.19
N PHE A 53 2.05 -4.24 -5.99
CA PHE A 53 2.68 -3.71 -4.77
C PHE A 53 4.20 -3.58 -4.93
N GLU A 54 4.87 -4.63 -5.42
CA GLU A 54 6.32 -4.62 -5.61
C GLU A 54 6.79 -3.60 -6.65
N VAL A 55 6.04 -3.42 -7.73
CA VAL A 55 6.31 -2.39 -8.75
C VAL A 55 6.27 -0.99 -8.13
N TRP A 56 5.27 -0.71 -7.29
CA TRP A 56 5.17 0.57 -6.59
C TRP A 56 6.23 0.75 -5.51
N ARG A 57 6.51 -0.30 -4.71
CA ARG A 57 7.58 -0.29 -3.71
C ARG A 57 8.91 0.08 -4.35
N ASP A 58 9.25 -0.55 -5.46
CA ASP A 58 10.50 -0.31 -6.20
C ASP A 58 10.56 1.11 -6.78
N ALA A 59 9.48 1.56 -7.43
CA ALA A 59 9.39 2.92 -8.00
C ALA A 59 9.54 4.01 -6.94
N LEU A 60 9.03 3.77 -5.72
CA LEU A 60 9.14 4.67 -4.58
C LEU A 60 10.44 4.50 -3.77
N SER A 61 11.34 3.61 -4.23
CA SER A 61 12.61 3.31 -3.58
C SER A 61 12.48 2.84 -2.12
N VAL A 62 11.37 2.16 -1.79
CA VAL A 62 11.17 1.55 -0.47
C VAL A 62 11.96 0.24 -0.42
N ALA A 63 12.80 0.08 0.60
CA ALA A 63 13.65 -1.11 0.67
C ALA A 63 12.82 -2.37 1.00
N PRO A 64 13.18 -3.55 0.48
CA PRO A 64 12.44 -4.79 0.79
C PRO A 64 12.39 -5.12 2.28
N ASP A 65 13.40 -4.74 3.07
CA ASP A 65 13.44 -4.95 4.51
C ASP A 65 12.54 -3.99 5.32
N GLU A 66 12.06 -2.91 4.69
CA GLU A 66 11.05 -2.02 5.28
C GLU A 66 9.62 -2.57 5.11
N VAL A 67 9.45 -3.64 4.33
CA VAL A 67 8.15 -4.27 4.10
C VAL A 67 7.80 -5.20 5.26
N VAL A 68 6.67 -4.92 5.90
CA VAL A 68 6.08 -5.75 6.95
C VAL A 68 5.14 -6.79 6.31
N TYR A 69 5.46 -8.07 6.52
CA TYR A 69 4.60 -9.18 6.16
C TYR A 69 3.62 -9.54 7.29
N ARG A 70 2.36 -9.79 6.94
CA ARG A 70 1.35 -10.37 7.83
C ARG A 70 0.47 -11.37 7.08
N GLU A 71 -0.19 -12.24 7.83
CA GLU A 71 -1.28 -13.09 7.34
C GLU A 71 -2.61 -12.66 7.96
N GLN A 72 -3.69 -12.80 7.20
CA GLN A 72 -5.06 -12.56 7.63
C GLN A 72 -5.99 -13.67 7.12
N SER A 73 -7.25 -13.65 7.58
CA SER A 73 -8.29 -14.60 7.18
C SER A 73 -7.87 -16.06 7.41
N ASP A 74 -7.34 -16.35 8.60
CA ASP A 74 -6.82 -17.67 9.01
C ASP A 74 -5.71 -18.20 8.10
N GLY A 75 -4.74 -17.35 7.76
CA GLY A 75 -3.60 -17.74 6.93
C GLY A 75 -3.93 -17.93 5.45
N ARG A 76 -5.08 -17.41 4.98
CA ARG A 76 -5.47 -17.51 3.56
C ARG A 76 -4.98 -16.34 2.73
N THR A 77 -4.82 -15.18 3.35
CA THR A 77 -4.40 -13.97 2.64
C THR A 77 -3.14 -13.43 3.29
N ARG A 78 -2.09 -13.26 2.50
CA ARG A 78 -0.89 -12.51 2.87
C ARG A 78 -1.10 -11.03 2.59
N VAL A 79 -0.56 -10.22 3.48
CA VAL A 79 -0.59 -8.76 3.45
C VAL A 79 0.84 -8.25 3.50
N LEU A 80 1.23 -7.45 2.53
CA LEU A 80 2.46 -6.67 2.57
C LEU A 80 2.11 -5.22 2.91
N LYS A 81 2.83 -4.63 3.86
CA LYS A 81 2.69 -3.22 4.23
C LYS A 81 4.03 -2.52 4.19
N ALA A 82 4.04 -1.33 3.65
CA ALA A 82 5.19 -0.44 3.65
C ALA A 82 4.73 0.99 3.88
N SER A 83 5.62 1.81 4.44
CA SER A 83 5.39 3.23 4.70
C SER A 83 6.56 4.03 4.16
N ALA A 84 6.29 5.18 3.56
CA ALA A 84 7.31 6.09 3.05
C ALA A 84 6.87 7.55 3.21
N ASP A 85 7.81 8.45 3.45
CA ASP A 85 7.55 9.89 3.35
C ASP A 85 7.62 10.32 1.88
N TYR A 86 6.52 10.87 1.35
CA TYR A 86 6.43 11.29 -0.04
C TYR A 86 5.70 12.62 -0.20
N ALA A 87 6.37 13.61 -0.78
CA ALA A 87 5.82 14.96 -1.02
C ALA A 87 5.17 15.61 0.23
N GLY A 88 5.70 15.29 1.42
CA GLY A 88 5.22 15.76 2.72
C GLY A 88 4.07 14.95 3.32
N ALA A 89 3.55 13.94 2.62
CA ALA A 89 2.56 12.99 3.13
C ALA A 89 3.24 11.69 3.60
N VAL A 90 2.61 10.99 4.52
CA VAL A 90 2.93 9.58 4.80
C VAL A 90 2.20 8.73 3.78
N LEU A 91 2.93 8.06 2.91
CA LEU A 91 2.40 7.13 1.93
C LEU A 91 2.39 5.72 2.52
N GLU A 92 1.22 5.11 2.60
CA GLU A 92 1.07 3.73 3.05
C GLU A 92 0.73 2.85 1.86
N LEU A 93 1.54 1.82 1.63
CA LEU A 93 1.28 0.81 0.63
C LEU A 93 0.75 -0.43 1.32
N THR A 94 -0.37 -0.98 0.84
CA THR A 94 -0.89 -2.27 1.29
C THR A 94 -1.17 -3.18 0.10
N GLY A 95 -0.45 -4.29 0.00
CA GLY A 95 -0.68 -5.32 -1.01
C GLY A 95 -1.35 -6.55 -0.41
N TYR A 96 -2.33 -7.11 -1.11
CA TYR A 96 -2.97 -8.37 -0.76
C TYR A 96 -2.63 -9.46 -1.78
N GLY A 97 -2.49 -10.69 -1.30
CA GLY A 97 -2.40 -11.86 -2.16
C GLY A 97 -2.74 -13.13 -1.41
N ASP A 98 -2.93 -14.23 -2.14
CA ASP A 98 -3.17 -15.53 -1.52
C ASP A 98 -1.89 -16.07 -0.88
N VAL A 99 -2.04 -16.75 0.26
CA VAL A 99 -0.98 -17.59 0.82
C VAL A 99 -0.89 -18.84 -0.07
N PRO A 100 0.29 -19.17 -0.63
CA PRO A 100 0.46 -20.38 -1.43
C PRO A 100 0.06 -21.60 -0.59
N ALA A 101 -0.77 -22.49 -1.15
CA ALA A 101 -1.04 -23.76 -0.51
C ALA A 101 0.30 -24.48 -0.25
N ALA A 102 0.48 -25.03 0.95
CA ALA A 102 1.64 -25.85 1.26
C ALA A 102 1.74 -26.95 0.20
N ALA A 103 2.90 -27.05 -0.46
CA ALA A 103 3.14 -28.13 -1.41
C ALA A 103 2.87 -29.47 -0.68
N PRO A 104 2.20 -30.45 -1.34
CA PRO A 104 1.99 -31.74 -0.72
C PRO A 104 3.36 -32.30 -0.35
N SER A 105 3.59 -32.47 0.96
CA SER A 105 4.74 -33.23 1.46
C SER A 105 4.59 -34.63 0.87
N GLY A 106 5.50 -34.98 -0.04
CA GLY A 106 5.46 -36.26 -0.72
C GLY A 106 5.32 -37.38 0.32
N ALA A 107 4.24 -38.14 0.22
CA ALA A 107 4.12 -39.39 0.94
C ALA A 107 5.27 -40.29 0.45
N ALA A 108 6.26 -40.50 1.31
CA ALA A 108 7.25 -41.54 1.09
C ALA A 108 6.52 -42.89 1.09
N ALA A 109 6.70 -43.64 0.00
CA ALA A 109 6.13 -44.97 -0.22
C ALA A 109 6.78 -46.03 0.67
#